data_AF-A0A1I0QWS4-F1
#
_entry.id   AF-A0A1I0QWS4-F1
#
_cell.length_a   1.000
_cell.length_b   1.000
_cell.length_c   1.000
_cell.angle_alpha   90.00
_cell.angle_beta   90.00
_cell.angle_gamma   90.00
#
_symmetry.space_group_name_H-M   'P 1'
#
loop_
_entity.id
_entity.type
_entity.pdbx_description
1 polymer ?
#
loop_
_entity_poly.entity_id
_entity_poly.type
_entity_poly.pdbx_seq_one_letter_code
_entity_poly.pdbx_strand_id
1 'polypeptide(L)'
;MDSRIEELVEKFWNAESSLDEEQELKQLVQQAPESAELSELKQLFAHHDEAAQKQLDDSFDEEILAIIQEEKEEVKVVSFSDYFRKYSAIAAAVLVTIISSVFFYQQQNAPTSTDTFETPEEAYAELKKQLLMVSVFMNKGNNTMSEFGALGDATDELGAIGNMSSAESGLQMLGGMSVN
;
A
#
# COMPACT_ATOMS: atom_id res chain seq x y z
N MET A 1 -56.58 4.11 -29.28
CA MET A 1 -55.48 4.87 -28.65
C MET A 1 -54.20 4.41 -29.32
N ASP A 2 -53.29 5.33 -29.64
CA ASP A 2 -52.04 5.01 -30.34
C ASP A 2 -51.12 4.19 -29.42
N SER A 3 -50.77 2.97 -29.82
CA SER A 3 -49.97 2.03 -29.02
C SER A 3 -48.60 2.57 -28.59
N ARG A 4 -48.10 3.59 -29.29
CA ARG A 4 -46.84 4.27 -28.98
C ARG A 4 -46.95 5.18 -27.76
N ILE A 5 -48.09 5.84 -27.56
CA ILE A 5 -48.28 6.76 -26.43
C ILE A 5 -48.32 5.95 -25.13
N GLU A 6 -49.04 4.83 -25.12
CA GLU A 6 -49.11 3.94 -23.95
C GLU A 6 -47.74 3.38 -23.56
N GLU A 7 -46.93 2.92 -24.53
CA GLU A 7 -45.56 2.45 -24.29
C GLU A 7 -44.68 3.54 -23.67
N LEU A 8 -44.73 4.77 -24.21
CA LEU A 8 -43.93 5.89 -23.71
C LEU A 8 -44.38 6.35 -22.32
N VAL A 9 -45.69 6.33 -22.05
CA VAL A 9 -46.24 6.64 -20.72
C VAL A 9 -45.78 5.63 -19.69
N GLU A 10 -45.82 4.34 -19.99
CA GLU A 10 -45.36 3.28 -19.08
C GLU A 10 -43.86 3.43 -18.77
N LYS A 11 -43.03 3.65 -19.79
CA LYS A 11 -41.58 3.90 -19.61
C LYS A 11 -41.31 5.16 -18.79
N PHE A 12 -42.04 6.24 -19.02
CA PHE A 12 -41.91 7.49 -18.28
C PHE A 12 -42.19 7.27 -16.78
N TRP A 13 -43.28 6.58 -16.44
CA TRP A 13 -43.62 6.26 -15.05
C TRP A 13 -42.64 5.27 -14.41
N ASN A 14 -42.05 4.37 -15.18
CA ASN A 14 -40.97 3.49 -14.72
C ASN A 14 -39.60 4.18 -14.64
N ALA A 15 -39.50 5.45 -15.01
CA ALA A 15 -38.24 6.21 -15.11
C ALA A 15 -37.20 5.54 -16.04
N GLU A 16 -37.67 4.85 -17.09
CA GLU A 16 -36.85 4.18 -18.10
C GLU A 16 -36.80 4.95 -19.43
N SER A 17 -37.48 6.10 -19.52
CA SER A 17 -37.48 6.95 -20.71
C SER A 17 -36.17 7.72 -20.90
N SER A 18 -35.75 7.87 -22.15
CA SER A 18 -34.69 8.81 -22.54
C SER A 18 -35.24 10.23 -22.76
N LEU A 19 -34.35 11.24 -22.76
CA LEU A 19 -34.74 12.64 -23.00
C LEU A 19 -35.43 12.86 -24.36
N ASP A 20 -35.00 12.15 -25.40
CA ASP A 20 -35.60 12.22 -26.74
C ASP A 20 -37.02 11.62 -26.75
N GLU A 21 -37.21 10.49 -26.04
CA GLU A 21 -38.52 9.84 -25.87
C GLU A 21 -39.48 10.69 -25.02
N GLU A 22 -38.99 11.42 -24.02
CA GLU A 22 -39.81 12.35 -23.24
C GLU A 22 -40.28 13.55 -24.07
N GLN A 23 -39.42 14.07 -24.96
CA GLN A 23 -39.81 15.10 -25.91
C GLN A 23 -40.85 14.59 -26.92
N GLU A 24 -40.68 13.37 -27.43
CA GLU A 24 -41.65 12.69 -28.28
C GLU A 24 -43.00 12.53 -27.54
N LEU A 25 -42.96 12.05 -26.29
CA LEU A 25 -44.14 11.89 -25.44
C LEU A 25 -44.87 13.22 -25.22
N LYS A 26 -44.16 14.30 -24.89
CA LYS A 26 -44.74 15.65 -24.74
C LYS A 26 -45.48 16.09 -26.01
N GLN A 27 -44.88 15.90 -27.19
CA GLN A 27 -45.48 16.27 -28.47
C GLN A 27 -46.72 15.43 -28.80
N LEU A 28 -46.62 14.11 -28.63
CA LEU A 28 -47.71 13.18 -28.91
C LEU A 28 -48.90 13.41 -27.98
N VAL A 29 -48.63 13.64 -26.69
CA VAL A 29 -49.66 13.94 -25.69
C VAL A 29 -50.39 15.24 -26.03
N GLN A 30 -49.70 16.27 -26.52
CA GLN A 30 -50.34 17.52 -26.97
C GLN A 30 -51.28 17.33 -28.17
N GLN A 31 -50.96 16.44 -29.10
CA GLN A 31 -51.74 16.18 -30.32
C GLN A 31 -52.89 15.17 -30.11
N ALA A 32 -52.80 14.35 -29.06
CA ALA A 32 -53.78 13.30 -28.79
C ALA A 32 -55.11 13.83 -28.22
N PRO A 33 -56.25 13.17 -28.53
CA PRO A 33 -57.56 13.49 -27.97
C PRO A 33 -57.56 13.32 -26.44
N GLU A 34 -58.28 14.19 -25.73
CA GLU A 34 -58.32 14.14 -24.26
C GLU A 34 -58.97 12.85 -23.74
N SER A 35 -58.15 11.99 -23.14
CA SER A 35 -58.57 10.97 -22.18
C SER A 35 -58.23 11.44 -20.76
N ALA A 36 -58.86 10.84 -19.74
CA ALA A 36 -58.64 11.22 -18.35
C ALA A 36 -57.15 11.15 -17.94
N GLU A 37 -56.45 10.08 -18.32
CA GLU A 37 -55.02 9.86 -18.03
C GLU A 37 -54.10 10.83 -18.78
N LEU A 38 -54.41 11.14 -20.05
CA LEU A 38 -53.63 12.10 -20.83
C LEU A 38 -53.83 13.54 -20.35
N SER A 39 -55.00 13.86 -19.77
CA SER A 39 -55.26 15.19 -19.19
C SER A 39 -54.40 15.45 -17.97
N GLU A 40 -54.23 14.46 -17.08
CA GLU A 40 -53.34 14.57 -15.93
C GLU A 40 -51.89 14.77 -16.37
N LEU A 41 -51.43 13.98 -17.35
CA LEU A 41 -50.08 14.09 -17.89
C LEU A 41 -49.82 15.44 -18.58
N LYS A 42 -50.81 16.00 -19.29
CA LYS A 42 -50.74 17.36 -19.85
C LYS A 42 -50.54 18.41 -18.78
N GLN A 43 -51.28 18.32 -17.67
CA GLN A 43 -51.17 19.25 -16.56
C GLN A 43 -49.80 19.17 -15.90
N LEU A 44 -49.27 17.95 -15.71
CA LEU A 44 -47.93 17.73 -15.18
C LEU A 44 -46.86 18.39 -16.04
N PHE A 45 -46.88 18.15 -17.35
CA PHE A 45 -45.91 18.75 -18.27
C PHE A 45 -46.02 20.27 -18.31
N ALA A 46 -47.24 20.83 -18.29
CA ALA A 46 -47.45 22.27 -18.25
C ALA A 46 -46.86 22.90 -16.98
N HIS A 47 -47.08 22.28 -15.81
CA HIS A 47 -46.49 22.76 -14.55
C HIS A 47 -44.96 22.68 -14.55
N HIS A 48 -44.40 21.61 -15.09
CA HIS A 48 -42.94 21.48 -15.22
C HIS A 48 -42.34 22.54 -16.15
N ASP A 49 -43.00 22.85 -17.26
CA ASP A 49 -42.55 23.89 -18.19
C ASP A 49 -42.64 25.29 -17.56
N GLU A 50 -43.69 25.58 -16.78
CA GLU A 50 -43.83 26.83 -16.02
C GLU A 50 -42.76 26.94 -14.91
N ALA A 51 -42.54 25.86 -14.16
CA ALA A 51 -41.52 25.80 -13.11
C ALA A 51 -40.11 25.95 -13.69
N ALA A 52 -39.82 25.40 -14.87
CA ALA A 52 -38.54 25.53 -15.55
C ALA A 52 -38.25 26.98 -16.00
N GLN A 53 -39.29 27.79 -16.23
CA GLN A 53 -39.14 29.21 -16.56
C GLN A 53 -38.89 30.08 -15.34
N LYS A 54 -39.19 29.58 -14.13
CA LYS A 54 -38.96 30.32 -12.89
C LYS A 54 -37.46 30.34 -12.59
N GLN A 55 -36.87 31.52 -12.69
CA GLN A 55 -35.48 31.76 -12.30
C GLN A 55 -35.41 32.18 -10.83
N LEU A 56 -34.30 31.83 -10.19
CA LEU A 56 -33.96 32.35 -8.87
C LEU A 56 -33.60 33.84 -9.01
N ASP A 57 -33.84 34.62 -7.96
CA ASP A 57 -33.39 36.01 -7.92
C ASP A 57 -31.88 36.10 -7.66
N ASP A 58 -31.30 37.26 -7.97
CA ASP A 58 -29.85 37.50 -7.84
C ASP A 58 -29.37 37.47 -6.37
N SER A 59 -30.30 37.51 -5.39
CA SER A 59 -30.00 37.53 -3.96
C SER A 59 -30.02 36.14 -3.30
N PHE A 60 -30.58 35.14 -3.96
CA PHE A 60 -30.73 33.78 -3.42
C PHE A 60 -29.40 33.18 -2.98
N ASP A 61 -28.38 33.30 -3.84
CA ASP A 61 -27.04 32.77 -3.54
C ASP A 61 -26.42 33.47 -2.32
N GLU A 62 -26.63 34.78 -2.17
CA GLU A 62 -26.12 35.57 -1.04
C GLU A 62 -26.79 35.15 0.27
N GLU A 63 -28.11 34.95 0.27
CA GLU A 63 -28.88 34.52 1.44
C GLU A 63 -28.48 33.11 1.90
N ILE A 64 -28.36 32.16 0.97
CA ILE A 64 -27.94 30.79 1.28
C ILE A 64 -26.51 30.76 1.81
N LEU A 65 -25.59 31.53 1.21
CA LEU A 65 -24.22 31.63 1.69
C LEU A 65 -24.13 32.27 3.07
N ALA A 66 -25.01 33.21 3.41
CA ALA A 66 -25.08 33.81 4.73
C ALA A 66 -25.51 32.78 5.78
N ILE A 67 -26.55 31.98 5.50
CA ILE A 67 -27.03 30.92 6.40
C ILE A 67 -25.95 29.86 6.63
N ILE A 68 -25.27 29.41 5.58
CA ILE A 68 -24.18 28.43 5.68
C ILE A 68 -22.98 28.98 6.47
N GLN A 69 -22.72 30.28 6.39
CA GLN A 69 -21.64 30.92 7.13
C GLN A 69 -21.98 31.12 8.61
N GLU A 70 -23.23 31.41 8.95
CA GLU A 70 -23.68 31.59 10.34
C GLU A 70 -23.59 30.29 11.15
N GLU A 71 -23.71 29.12 10.50
CA GLU A 71 -23.61 27.80 11.16
C GLU A 71 -22.16 27.32 11.39
N LYS A 72 -21.15 28.03 10.88
CA LYS A 72 -19.74 27.70 11.18
C LYS A 72 -19.38 28.22 12.56
N GLU A 73 -19.83 27.54 13.61
CA GLU A 73 -19.15 27.58 14.89
C GLU A 73 -17.67 27.25 14.63
N GLU A 74 -16.77 28.14 15.06
CA GLU A 74 -15.33 27.99 14.89
C GLU A 74 -14.89 26.65 15.47
N VAL A 75 -14.77 25.62 14.62
CA VAL A 75 -14.24 24.33 15.01
C VAL A 75 -12.83 24.61 15.49
N LYS A 76 -12.64 24.61 16.81
CA LYS A 76 -11.34 24.82 17.45
C LYS A 76 -10.43 23.68 17.03
N VAL A 77 -9.76 23.86 15.91
CA VAL A 77 -8.71 22.97 15.43
C VAL A 77 -7.51 23.16 16.35
N VAL A 78 -7.48 22.38 17.43
CA VAL A 78 -6.32 22.33 18.31
C VAL A 78 -5.17 21.72 17.51
N SER A 79 -4.24 22.57 17.07
CA SER A 79 -3.05 22.12 16.37
C SER A 79 -2.17 21.32 17.33
N PHE A 80 -1.95 20.05 17.03
CA PHE A 80 -1.03 19.19 17.79
C PHE A 80 0.38 19.80 17.89
N SER A 81 0.80 20.56 16.88
CA SER A 81 2.10 21.24 16.85
C SER A 81 2.30 22.20 18.03
N ASP A 82 1.27 22.95 18.41
CA ASP A 82 1.37 23.92 19.52
C ASP A 82 1.44 23.21 20.89
N TYR A 83 0.80 22.05 21.00
CA TYR A 83 0.90 21.20 22.18
C TYR A 83 2.32 20.63 22.32
N PHE A 84 2.87 20.03 21.25
CA PHE A 84 4.24 19.51 21.27
C PHE A 84 5.26 20.60 21.55
N ARG A 85 5.11 21.81 20.99
CA ARG A 85 6.02 22.92 21.26
C ARG A 85 6.06 23.32 22.73
N LYS A 86 4.90 23.40 23.40
CA LYS A 86 4.79 23.76 24.83
C LYS A 86 5.41 22.71 25.76
N TYR A 87 5.21 21.43 25.47
CA TYR A 87 5.64 20.35 26.36
C TYR A 87 7.00 19.72 26.00
N SER A 88 7.57 20.05 24.83
CA SER A 88 8.86 19.53 24.37
C SER A 88 10.00 19.73 25.36
N ALA A 89 10.10 20.91 25.97
CA ALA A 89 11.16 21.22 26.94
C ALA A 89 11.03 20.37 28.22
N ILE A 90 9.80 20.15 28.70
CA ILE A 90 9.53 19.33 29.88
C ILE A 90 9.82 17.86 29.57
N ALA A 91 9.36 17.36 28.42
CA ALA A 91 9.63 16.00 27.97
C ALA A 91 11.13 15.72 27.79
N ALA A 92 11.88 16.69 27.21
CA ALA A 92 13.32 16.59 27.06
C ALA A 92 14.04 16.54 28.41
N ALA A 93 13.64 17.37 29.37
CA ALA A 93 14.22 17.36 30.71
C ALA A 93 13.99 16.01 31.43
N VAL A 94 12.77 15.46 31.32
CA VAL A 94 12.43 14.14 31.89
C VAL A 94 13.24 13.02 31.20
N LEU A 95 13.41 13.08 29.89
CA LEU A 95 14.23 12.10 29.16
C LEU A 95 15.69 12.16 29.62
N VAL A 96 16.26 13.36 29.71
CA VAL A 96 17.65 13.54 30.15
C VAL A 96 17.84 13.01 31.57
N THR A 97 16.89 13.26 32.49
CA THR A 97 16.99 12.75 33.86
C THR A 97 16.87 11.23 33.96
N ILE A 98 15.98 10.60 33.19
CA ILE A 98 15.85 9.14 33.13
C ILE A 98 17.11 8.52 32.53
N ILE A 99 17.63 9.07 31.44
CA ILE A 99 18.85 8.57 30.80
C ILE A 99 20.02 8.69 31.78
N SER A 100 20.18 9.86 32.40
CA SER A 100 21.27 10.10 33.36
C SER A 100 21.18 9.17 34.58
N SER A 101 19.97 8.89 35.08
CA SER A 101 19.79 8.00 36.23
C SER A 101 20.13 6.54 35.89
N VAL A 102 19.76 6.08 34.69
CA VAL A 102 20.13 4.74 34.20
C VAL A 102 21.64 4.62 34.03
N PHE A 103 22.30 5.62 33.42
CA PHE A 103 23.76 5.62 33.29
C PHE A 103 24.47 5.63 34.65
N PHE A 104 23.99 6.44 35.59
CA PHE A 104 24.54 6.48 36.95
C PHE A 104 24.40 5.14 37.68
N TYR A 105 23.23 4.50 37.55
CA TYR A 105 23.00 3.19 38.13
C TYR A 105 23.88 2.11 37.49
N GLN A 106 24.05 2.14 36.16
CA GLN A 106 24.93 1.21 35.46
C GLN A 106 26.39 1.39 35.87
N GLN A 107 26.85 2.64 36.08
CA GLN A 107 28.22 2.90 36.51
C GLN A 107 28.48 2.44 37.95
N GLN A 108 27.51 2.59 38.87
CA GLN A 108 27.65 2.04 40.22
C GLN A 108 27.67 0.50 40.25
N ASN A 109 26.90 -0.13 39.37
CA ASN A 109 26.84 -1.58 39.25
C ASN A 109 27.84 -2.14 38.24
N ALA A 110 28.81 -1.33 37.79
CA ALA A 110 29.90 -1.84 36.97
C ALA A 110 30.65 -2.88 37.80
N PRO A 111 30.75 -4.15 37.35
CA PRO A 111 31.46 -5.17 38.11
C PRO A 111 32.90 -4.71 38.30
N THR A 112 33.33 -4.58 39.56
CA THR A 112 34.73 -4.37 39.90
C THR A 112 35.51 -5.48 39.22
N SER A 113 36.37 -5.13 38.26
CA SER A 113 37.23 -6.11 37.59
C SER A 113 38.22 -6.65 38.62
N THR A 114 37.84 -7.73 39.30
CA THR A 114 38.79 -8.57 40.02
C THR A 114 39.72 -9.19 38.99
N ASP A 115 41.01 -8.95 39.14
CA ASP A 115 42.01 -9.59 38.28
C ASP A 115 41.79 -11.10 38.31
N THR A 116 41.70 -11.72 37.12
CA THR A 116 41.32 -13.13 36.98
C THR A 116 42.48 -14.06 37.34
N PHE A 117 43.71 -13.54 37.34
CA PHE A 117 44.92 -14.29 37.64
C PHE A 117 45.70 -13.63 38.77
N GLU A 118 46.27 -14.44 39.66
CA GLU A 118 47.03 -13.94 40.81
C GLU A 118 48.44 -13.46 40.41
N THR A 119 48.95 -13.91 39.27
CA THR A 119 50.29 -13.54 38.77
C THR A 119 50.29 -13.25 37.27
N PRO A 120 51.11 -12.28 36.80
CA PRO A 120 51.25 -11.97 35.38
C PRO A 120 51.74 -13.15 34.52
N GLU A 121 52.53 -14.05 35.10
CA GLU A 121 53.08 -15.22 34.40
C GLU A 121 52.00 -16.25 34.04
N GLU A 122 51.06 -16.48 34.95
CA GLU A 122 49.92 -17.39 34.73
C GLU A 122 48.97 -16.85 33.66
N ALA A 123 48.64 -15.55 33.73
CA ALA A 123 47.81 -14.88 32.72
C ALA A 123 48.40 -15.02 31.31
N TYR A 124 49.72 -14.85 31.18
CA TYR A 124 50.41 -14.99 29.91
C TYR A 124 50.39 -16.43 29.40
N ALA A 125 50.56 -17.41 30.29
CA ALA A 125 50.50 -18.83 29.93
C ALA A 125 49.12 -19.23 29.39
N GLU A 126 48.04 -18.81 30.06
CA GLU A 126 46.67 -19.10 29.62
C GLU A 126 46.33 -18.36 28.33
N LEU A 127 46.77 -17.11 28.18
CA LEU A 127 46.64 -16.35 26.92
C LEU A 127 47.31 -17.09 25.76
N LYS A 128 48.56 -17.54 25.96
CA LYS A 128 49.31 -18.28 24.93
C LYS A 128 48.59 -19.56 24.53
N LYS A 129 48.03 -20.29 25.50
CA LYS A 129 47.23 -21.49 25.26
C LYS A 129 45.95 -21.19 24.47
N GLN A 130 45.24 -20.11 24.80
CA GLN A 130 44.05 -19.68 24.04
C GLN A 130 44.41 -19.29 22.61
N LEU A 131 45.47 -18.49 22.40
CA LEU A 131 45.95 -18.13 21.07
C LEU A 131 46.37 -19.35 20.25
N LEU A 132 46.99 -20.34 20.89
CA LEU A 132 47.34 -21.61 20.25
C LEU A 132 46.09 -22.41 19.87
N MET A 133 45.08 -22.46 20.73
CA MET A 133 43.81 -23.11 20.41
C MET A 133 43.14 -22.45 19.19
N VAL A 134 43.09 -21.11 19.13
CA VAL A 134 42.56 -20.38 17.97
C VAL A 134 43.37 -20.71 16.71
N SER A 135 44.70 -20.76 16.79
CA SER A 135 45.53 -21.09 15.63
C SER A 135 45.30 -22.53 15.13
N VAL A 136 45.10 -23.49 16.04
CA VAL A 136 44.73 -24.87 15.68
C VAL A 136 43.39 -24.89 14.96
N PHE A 137 42.39 -24.17 15.45
CA PHE A 137 41.08 -24.09 14.78
C PHE A 137 41.16 -23.40 13.43
N MET A 138 41.95 -22.33 13.28
CA MET A 138 42.15 -21.67 11.98
C MET A 138 42.85 -22.59 10.98
N ASN A 139 43.91 -23.29 11.40
CA ASN A 139 44.60 -24.25 10.53
C ASN A 139 43.69 -25.40 10.13
N LYS A 140 42.89 -25.92 11.07
CA LYS A 140 41.89 -26.97 10.76
C LYS A 140 40.88 -26.47 9.74
N GLY A 141 40.32 -25.27 9.94
CA GLY A 141 39.37 -24.65 9.02
C GLY A 141 39.97 -24.43 7.62
N ASN A 142 41.21 -23.95 7.54
CA ASN A 142 41.89 -23.74 6.26
C ASN A 142 42.11 -25.05 5.49
N ASN A 143 42.50 -26.13 6.19
CA ASN A 143 42.64 -27.45 5.56
C ASN A 143 41.30 -28.01 5.05
N THR A 144 40.21 -27.80 5.78
CA THR A 144 38.89 -28.22 5.32
C THR A 144 38.44 -27.38 4.12
N MET A 145 38.73 -26.07 4.10
CA MET A 145 38.42 -25.21 2.96
C MET A 145 39.19 -25.59 1.70
N SER A 146 40.48 -25.97 1.81
CA SER A 146 41.26 -26.43 0.66
C SER A 146 40.75 -27.77 0.11
N GLU A 147 40.29 -28.68 0.98
CA GLU A 147 39.63 -29.92 0.57
C GLU A 147 38.31 -29.65 -0.17
N PHE A 148 37.48 -28.72 0.31
CA PHE A 148 36.27 -28.28 -0.40
C PHE A 148 36.58 -27.64 -1.76
N GLY A 149 37.65 -26.86 -1.85
CA GLY A 149 38.11 -26.29 -3.13
C GLY A 149 38.52 -27.38 -4.12
N ALA A 150 39.33 -28.35 -3.67
CA ALA A 150 39.74 -29.48 -4.50
C ALA A 150 38.56 -30.36 -4.96
N LEU A 151 37.55 -30.52 -4.10
CA LEU A 151 36.31 -31.22 -4.46
C LEU A 151 35.51 -30.45 -5.51
N GLY A 152 35.43 -29.12 -5.38
CA GLY A 152 34.81 -28.24 -6.38
C GLY A 152 35.46 -28.37 -7.75
N ASP A 153 36.79 -28.27 -7.80
CA ASP A 153 37.56 -28.43 -9.05
C ASP A 153 37.32 -29.80 -9.68
N ALA A 154 37.32 -30.88 -8.89
CA ALA A 154 37.02 -32.22 -9.37
C ALA A 154 35.58 -32.37 -9.89
N THR A 155 34.60 -31.71 -9.27
CA THR A 155 33.21 -31.73 -9.76
C THR A 155 33.03 -30.97 -11.06
N ASP A 156 33.76 -29.86 -11.26
CA ASP A 156 33.75 -29.10 -12.51
C ASP A 156 34.38 -29.91 -13.66
N GLU A 157 35.49 -30.60 -13.40
CA GLU A 157 36.10 -31.53 -14.37
C GLU A 157 35.14 -32.67 -14.75
N LEU A 158 34.45 -33.27 -13.77
CA LEU A 158 33.44 -34.31 -14.03
C LEU A 158 32.25 -33.78 -14.82
N GLY A 159 31.80 -32.55 -14.56
CA GLY A 159 30.76 -31.88 -15.34
C GLY A 159 31.17 -31.68 -16.80
N ALA A 160 32.42 -31.27 -17.04
CA ALA A 160 32.97 -31.13 -18.39
C ALA A 160 33.00 -32.49 -19.13
N ILE A 161 33.40 -33.56 -18.45
CA ILE A 161 33.37 -34.93 -19.00
C ILE A 161 31.94 -35.37 -19.34
N GLY A 162 30.96 -35.11 -18.45
CA GLY A 162 29.55 -35.46 -18.68
C GLY A 162 28.95 -34.76 -19.90
N ASN A 163 29.27 -33.48 -20.09
CA ASN A 163 28.83 -32.71 -21.26
C ASN A 163 29.49 -33.24 -22.55
N MET A 164 30.76 -33.64 -22.48
CA MET A 164 31.46 -34.22 -23.63
C MET A 164 30.88 -35.59 -24.02
N SER A 165 30.59 -36.45 -23.04
CA SER A 165 29.91 -37.73 -23.27
C SER A 165 28.53 -37.57 -23.91
N SER A 166 27.81 -36.51 -23.52
CA SER A 166 26.48 -36.21 -24.07
C SER A 166 26.58 -35.70 -25.52
N ALA A 167 27.59 -34.87 -25.82
CA ALA A 167 27.88 -34.40 -27.17
C ALA A 167 28.29 -35.55 -28.10
N GLU A 168 29.11 -36.48 -27.61
CA GLU A 168 29.53 -37.68 -28.36
C GLU A 168 28.35 -38.60 -28.65
N SER A 169 27.45 -38.79 -27.68
CA SER A 169 26.21 -39.55 -27.88
C SER A 169 25.29 -38.88 -28.92
N GLY A 170 25.17 -37.54 -28.89
CA GLY A 170 24.42 -36.78 -29.90
C GLY A 170 25.01 -36.91 -31.30
N LEU A 171 26.35 -36.92 -31.42
CA LEU A 171 27.06 -37.14 -32.68
C LEU A 171 26.89 -38.57 -33.21
N GLN A 172 26.88 -39.59 -32.34
CA GLN A 172 26.58 -40.97 -32.76
C GLN A 172 25.15 -41.13 -33.29
N MET A 173 24.18 -40.44 -32.69
CA MET A 173 22.80 -40.41 -33.22
C MET A 173 22.71 -39.74 -34.58
N LEU A 174 23.52 -38.70 -34.83
CA LEU A 174 23.62 -38.07 -36.15
C LEU A 174 24.30 -38.97 -37.19
N GLY A 175 25.34 -39.73 -36.80
CA GLY A 175 25.98 -40.70 -37.69
C GLY A 175 25.05 -41.85 -38.11
N GLY A 176 24.18 -42.29 -37.19
CA GLY A 176 23.15 -43.30 -37.47
C GLY A 176 21.99 -42.82 -38.35
N MET A 177 21.83 -41.50 -38.56
CA MET A 177 20.84 -40.93 -39.48
C MET A 177 21.33 -40.80 -40.94
N SER A 178 22.51 -41.30 -41.28
CA SER A 178 22.88 -41.48 -42.69
C SER A 178 22.20 -42.73 -43.28
N VAL A 179 20.96 -42.54 -43.74
CA VAL A 179 20.22 -43.53 -44.55
C VAL A 179 20.15 -43.03 -45.99
N ASN A 180 20.40 -43.97 -46.92
CA ASN A 180 20.14 -43.93 -48.36
C ASN A 180 18.80 -43.30 -48.75
#